data_AF-Q4DMN7-F1
#
_entry.id   AF-Q4DMN7-F1
#
_cell.length_a   1.000
_cell.length_b   1.000
_cell.length_c   1.000
_cell.angle_alpha   90.00
_cell.angle_beta   90.00
_cell.angle_gamma   90.00
#
_symmetry.space_group_name_H-M   'P 1'
#
loop_
_entity.id
_entity.type
_entity.pdbx_description
1 polymer ?
#
loop_
_entity_poly.entity_id
_entity_poly.type
_entity_poly.pdbx_seq_one_letter_code
_entity_poly.pdbx_strand_id
1 'polypeptide(L)'
;KKWDSHLSSNCTPADSAASSSERGCGPAVTTVGLVGFLSHSANKTKWKDAYRCVDASTANAERVSNGLKFAGVGGGALWPVSQQGQNQRYRFANHAFTLVASVTIHEVPSVASPLLGASLDSSGGKKLLGLSYDEKHQWQPIYGSTPVTPTGSWETGKRYHVVLTMANRNGSVYIDGELLKGSGQTVVPDERTPDISHFYVGGYGRSDMPTMSHVTVTNVLLYNRQLDAKEIRTLFLSQDLIGTEGNLDSSDDDDGGPNSTSSTPFESGDKSTPSMPFAGGVYRNFFAFVDGGAFSAFSGGRVFLCAWALLLHLLLMIAFV
;
A
#
# COMPACT_ATOMS: atom_id res chain seq x y z
N LYS A 1 -5.80 0.78 -19.73
CA LYS A 1 -6.06 1.78 -20.81
C LYS A 1 -6.47 3.15 -20.30
N LYS A 2 -7.65 3.34 -19.64
CA LYS A 2 -8.07 4.68 -19.14
C LYS A 2 -7.04 5.27 -18.18
N TRP A 3 -6.58 4.49 -17.19
CA TRP A 3 -5.55 4.91 -16.24
C TRP A 3 -4.19 5.14 -16.88
N ASP A 4 -3.75 4.25 -17.78
CA ASP A 4 -2.47 4.46 -18.50
C ASP A 4 -2.51 5.76 -19.31
N SER A 5 -3.62 6.03 -19.98
CA SER A 5 -3.81 7.27 -20.74
C SER A 5 -3.82 8.48 -19.82
N HIS A 6 -4.50 8.42 -18.66
CA HIS A 6 -4.52 9.50 -17.67
C HIS A 6 -3.09 9.84 -17.22
N LEU A 7 -2.35 8.85 -16.73
CA LEU A 7 -0.99 9.02 -16.22
C LEU A 7 -0.03 9.54 -17.30
N SER A 8 -0.08 8.97 -18.51
CA SER A 8 0.81 9.39 -19.60
C SER A 8 0.42 10.72 -20.25
N SER A 9 -0.82 11.19 -20.09
CA SER A 9 -1.28 12.47 -20.63
C SER A 9 -0.94 13.68 -19.75
N ASN A 10 -0.54 13.44 -18.51
CA ASN A 10 -0.20 14.51 -17.57
C ASN A 10 1.04 15.28 -18.06
N CYS A 11 0.90 16.60 -18.16
CA CYS A 11 2.03 17.50 -18.40
C CYS A 11 2.84 17.61 -17.11
N THR A 12 3.90 16.81 -16.99
CA THR A 12 4.77 16.84 -15.82
C THR A 12 5.59 18.13 -15.78
N PRO A 13 5.97 18.63 -14.59
CA PRO A 13 6.86 19.77 -14.51
C PRO A 13 8.21 19.47 -15.17
N ALA A 14 8.72 20.43 -15.96
CA ALA A 14 10.10 20.36 -16.44
C ALA A 14 11.05 20.43 -15.24
N ASP A 15 12.06 19.55 -15.20
CA ASP A 15 13.08 19.60 -14.16
C ASP A 15 13.96 20.84 -14.39
N SER A 16 13.91 21.80 -13.46
CA SER A 16 14.70 23.03 -13.53
C SER A 16 16.21 22.77 -13.56
N ALA A 17 16.66 21.59 -13.13
CA ALA A 17 18.05 21.18 -13.22
C ALA A 17 18.47 20.69 -14.62
N ALA A 18 17.52 20.23 -15.44
CA ALA A 18 17.80 19.61 -16.75
C ALA A 18 17.42 20.48 -17.95
N SER A 19 16.59 21.50 -17.77
CA SER A 19 16.13 22.36 -18.86
C SER A 19 15.96 23.81 -18.43
N SER A 20 16.49 24.74 -19.24
CA SER A 20 16.25 26.18 -19.12
C SER A 20 14.92 26.63 -19.72
N SER A 21 14.13 25.73 -20.30
CA SER A 21 12.83 26.04 -20.89
C SER A 21 11.69 25.75 -19.91
N GLU A 22 11.28 26.76 -19.14
CA GLU A 22 10.12 26.71 -18.22
C GLU A 22 8.76 26.43 -18.90
N ARG A 23 8.72 26.32 -20.23
CA ARG A 23 7.47 26.39 -21.01
C ARG A 23 7.04 25.06 -21.65
N GLY A 24 7.74 23.95 -21.38
CA GLY A 24 7.40 22.62 -21.90
C GLY A 24 7.01 21.64 -20.80
N CYS A 25 6.29 20.57 -21.17
CA CYS A 25 6.10 19.43 -20.28
C CYS A 25 7.41 18.66 -20.12
N GLY A 26 7.66 18.17 -18.91
CA GLY A 26 8.73 17.22 -18.64
C GLY A 26 8.45 15.84 -19.24
N PRO A 27 9.29 14.84 -18.90
CA PRO A 27 9.06 13.45 -19.27
C PRO A 27 7.70 12.95 -18.77
N ALA A 28 6.97 12.18 -19.59
CA ALA A 28 5.69 11.62 -19.17
C ALA A 28 5.85 10.60 -18.02
N VAL A 29 4.82 10.46 -17.18
CA VAL A 29 4.79 9.41 -16.15
C VAL A 29 4.81 8.04 -16.82
N THR A 30 5.78 7.21 -16.43
CA THR A 30 5.96 5.88 -16.99
C THR A 30 4.82 4.95 -16.55
N THR A 31 4.14 4.36 -17.52
CA THR A 31 3.11 3.31 -17.32
C THR A 31 3.67 1.93 -17.69
N VAL A 32 4.89 1.90 -18.24
CA VAL A 32 5.58 0.66 -18.62
C VAL A 32 5.97 -0.11 -17.37
N GLY A 33 5.32 -1.26 -17.19
CA GLY A 33 5.53 -2.12 -16.03
C GLY A 33 4.72 -1.73 -14.79
N LEU A 34 3.80 -0.75 -14.88
CA LEU A 34 2.87 -0.41 -13.80
C LEU A 34 1.80 -1.51 -13.69
N VAL A 35 1.73 -2.19 -12.55
CA VAL A 35 0.87 -3.37 -12.35
C VAL A 35 -0.30 -3.09 -11.40
N GLY A 36 -0.13 -2.17 -10.46
CA GLY A 36 -1.17 -1.83 -9.49
C GLY A 36 -1.09 -0.38 -9.06
N PHE A 37 -2.23 0.20 -8.73
CA PHE A 37 -2.33 1.59 -8.28
C PHE A 37 -3.45 1.77 -7.25
N LEU A 38 -3.08 2.09 -6.01
CA LEU A 38 -4.02 2.41 -4.93
C LEU A 38 -4.09 3.94 -4.77
N SER A 39 -5.26 4.54 -5.04
CA SER A 39 -5.45 6.00 -5.00
C SER A 39 -6.76 6.38 -4.30
N HIS A 40 -7.70 7.08 -4.93
CA HIS A 40 -8.87 7.60 -4.21
C HIS A 40 -9.91 6.52 -3.84
N SER A 41 -10.06 5.47 -4.66
CA SER A 41 -11.11 4.47 -4.48
C SER A 41 -10.83 3.53 -3.30
N ALA A 42 -11.62 3.64 -2.23
CA ALA A 42 -11.55 2.74 -1.07
C ALA A 42 -12.95 2.53 -0.49
N ASN A 43 -13.17 1.36 0.11
CA ASN A 43 -14.34 1.07 0.94
C ASN A 43 -13.89 0.83 2.40
N LYS A 44 -14.81 0.42 3.28
CA LYS A 44 -14.55 0.26 4.72
C LYS A 44 -13.37 -0.67 5.06
N THR A 45 -13.08 -1.67 4.22
CA THR A 45 -12.08 -2.71 4.52
C THR A 45 -11.06 -2.91 3.40
N LYS A 46 -11.21 -2.25 2.25
CA LYS A 46 -10.34 -2.40 1.08
C LYS A 46 -9.96 -1.07 0.47
N TRP A 47 -8.69 -0.95 0.12
CA TRP A 47 -8.19 0.06 -0.79
C TRP A 47 -8.19 -0.56 -2.20
N LYS A 48 -9.04 -0.04 -3.09
CA LYS A 48 -9.27 -0.65 -4.40
C LYS A 48 -8.11 -0.34 -5.35
N ASP A 49 -7.70 -1.36 -6.09
CA ASP A 49 -6.73 -1.19 -7.17
C ASP A 49 -7.41 -0.60 -8.40
N ALA A 50 -6.87 0.52 -8.90
CA ALA A 50 -7.35 1.19 -10.10
C ALA A 50 -7.24 0.28 -11.34
N TYR A 51 -6.28 -0.65 -11.35
CA TYR A 51 -6.14 -1.68 -12.39
C TYR A 51 -7.03 -2.91 -12.16
N ARG A 52 -7.83 -2.91 -11.08
CA ARG A 52 -8.87 -3.90 -10.75
C ARG A 52 -8.36 -5.34 -10.65
N CYS A 53 -7.09 -5.51 -10.27
CA CYS A 53 -6.45 -6.82 -10.18
C CYS A 53 -6.32 -7.31 -8.73
N VAL A 54 -5.70 -6.50 -7.87
CA VAL A 54 -5.43 -6.89 -6.46
C VAL A 54 -5.70 -5.70 -5.55
N ASP A 55 -6.78 -5.72 -4.79
CA ASP A 55 -7.04 -4.72 -3.75
C ASP A 55 -6.12 -4.96 -2.53
N ALA A 56 -5.88 -3.91 -1.74
CA ALA A 56 -5.24 -4.04 -0.43
C ALA A 56 -6.31 -4.10 0.67
N SER A 57 -6.16 -4.99 1.66
CA SER A 57 -7.01 -4.98 2.86
C SER A 57 -6.54 -3.90 3.82
N THR A 58 -7.46 -3.22 4.49
CA THR A 58 -7.17 -2.07 5.36
C THR A 58 -7.77 -2.25 6.75
N ALA A 59 -7.12 -1.68 7.74
CA ALA A 59 -7.61 -1.58 9.11
C ALA A 59 -7.32 -0.18 9.67
N ASN A 60 -8.22 0.32 10.51
CA ASN A 60 -8.18 1.66 11.12
C ASN A 60 -7.82 2.78 10.13
N ALA A 61 -8.52 2.80 9.00
CA ALA A 61 -8.29 3.72 7.90
C ALA A 61 -9.44 4.72 7.75
N GLU A 62 -9.11 5.99 7.60
CA GLU A 62 -10.01 7.07 7.24
C GLU A 62 -9.72 7.49 5.79
N ARG A 63 -10.77 7.69 4.98
CA ARG A 63 -10.61 8.10 3.57
C ARG A 63 -10.18 9.56 3.50
N VAL A 64 -9.17 9.83 2.67
CA VAL A 64 -8.72 11.18 2.30
C VAL A 64 -8.60 11.26 0.79
N SER A 65 -8.38 12.46 0.24
CA SER A 65 -8.15 12.59 -1.19
C SER A 65 -6.97 11.73 -1.65
N ASN A 66 -7.21 10.86 -2.65
CA ASN A 66 -6.19 10.03 -3.28
C ASN A 66 -5.52 8.99 -2.34
N GLY A 67 -6.12 8.70 -1.18
CA GLY A 67 -5.63 7.62 -0.32
C GLY A 67 -6.29 7.52 1.04
N LEU A 68 -5.51 7.10 2.03
CA LEU A 68 -6.00 6.75 3.37
C LEU A 68 -5.12 7.36 4.47
N LYS A 69 -5.76 7.77 5.56
CA LYS A 69 -5.12 8.12 6.83
C LYS A 69 -5.27 6.95 7.80
N PHE A 70 -4.16 6.53 8.40
CA PHE A 70 -4.10 5.42 9.34
C PHE A 70 -3.78 5.93 10.74
N ALA A 71 -4.37 5.30 11.75
CA ALA A 71 -4.08 5.56 13.15
C ALA A 71 -4.33 4.30 14.01
N GLY A 72 -3.75 4.27 15.21
CA GLY A 72 -4.00 3.20 16.18
C GLY A 72 -3.25 1.88 15.89
N VAL A 73 -3.24 1.00 16.91
CA VAL A 73 -2.62 -0.33 16.81
C VAL A 73 -3.35 -1.18 15.77
N GLY A 74 -2.60 -1.82 14.88
CA GLY A 74 -3.15 -2.58 13.77
C GLY A 74 -3.65 -1.75 12.59
N GLY A 75 -3.45 -0.43 12.62
CA GLY A 75 -3.68 0.41 11.45
C GLY A 75 -2.74 0.07 10.29
N GLY A 76 -3.22 0.27 9.06
CA GLY A 76 -2.44 0.12 7.84
C GLY A 76 -3.20 -0.62 6.74
N ALA A 77 -2.53 -0.75 5.59
CA ALA A 77 -2.99 -1.56 4.48
C ALA A 77 -2.00 -2.69 4.15
N LEU A 78 -2.55 -3.86 3.85
CA LEU A 78 -1.84 -5.07 3.45
C LEU A 78 -2.16 -5.35 1.98
N TRP A 79 -1.14 -5.26 1.12
CA TRP A 79 -1.27 -5.53 -0.30
C TRP A 79 -0.64 -6.90 -0.63
N PRO A 80 -1.46 -7.94 -0.85
CA PRO A 80 -0.99 -9.32 -0.79
C PRO A 80 -0.10 -9.70 -1.99
N VAL A 81 0.95 -10.48 -1.73
CA VAL A 81 1.83 -11.07 -2.75
C VAL A 81 1.68 -12.59 -2.74
N SER A 82 2.38 -13.32 -1.87
CA SER A 82 2.14 -14.77 -1.69
C SER A 82 0.83 -15.04 -0.93
N GLN A 83 0.34 -14.06 -0.14
CA GLN A 83 -0.98 -14.09 0.50
C GLN A 83 -2.17 -14.10 -0.48
N GLN A 84 -1.94 -13.92 -1.78
CA GLN A 84 -2.98 -14.14 -2.80
C GLN A 84 -3.35 -15.64 -2.92
N GLY A 85 -2.57 -16.54 -2.32
CA GLY A 85 -2.82 -17.98 -2.30
C GLY A 85 -2.40 -18.63 -3.61
N GLN A 86 -3.31 -19.38 -4.23
CA GLN A 86 -3.03 -20.21 -5.41
C GLN A 86 -2.57 -19.39 -6.63
N ASN A 87 -3.12 -18.18 -6.83
CA ASN A 87 -2.83 -17.33 -7.98
C ASN A 87 -2.04 -16.09 -7.55
N GLN A 88 -0.71 -16.16 -7.61
CA GLN A 88 0.20 -15.13 -7.12
C GLN A 88 0.57 -14.11 -8.22
N ARG A 89 -0.31 -13.14 -8.47
CA ARG A 89 -0.12 -12.14 -9.54
C ARG A 89 1.13 -11.28 -9.35
N TYR A 90 1.53 -11.04 -8.10
CA TYR A 90 2.67 -10.20 -7.75
C TYR A 90 3.96 -10.99 -7.50
N ARG A 91 4.04 -12.27 -7.93
CA ARG A 91 5.24 -13.10 -7.76
C ARG A 91 6.50 -12.51 -8.42
N PHE A 92 6.34 -11.63 -9.42
CA PHE A 92 7.46 -10.87 -10.02
C PHE A 92 8.25 -10.05 -8.99
N ALA A 93 7.61 -9.60 -7.91
CA ALA A 93 8.25 -8.81 -6.88
C ALA A 93 9.37 -9.56 -6.15
N ASN A 94 9.39 -10.89 -6.24
CA ASN A 94 10.51 -11.69 -5.73
C ASN A 94 11.80 -11.52 -6.54
N HIS A 95 11.72 -10.95 -7.76
CA HIS A 95 12.86 -10.70 -8.64
C HIS A 95 13.17 -9.21 -8.80
N ALA A 96 12.13 -8.40 -9.08
CA ALA A 96 12.26 -6.96 -9.15
C ALA A 96 10.93 -6.25 -8.90
N PHE A 97 10.97 -5.11 -8.21
CA PHE A 97 9.84 -4.21 -8.11
C PHE A 97 10.27 -2.77 -7.82
N THR A 98 9.36 -1.84 -8.09
CA THR A 98 9.40 -0.49 -7.52
C THR A 98 8.06 -0.21 -6.85
N LEU A 99 8.08 0.15 -5.57
CA LEU A 99 6.91 0.55 -4.80
C LEU A 99 7.04 2.03 -4.46
N VAL A 100 6.03 2.81 -4.80
CA VAL A 100 6.03 4.27 -4.68
C VAL A 100 4.84 4.68 -3.82
N ALA A 101 5.00 5.69 -2.96
CA ALA A 101 3.88 6.32 -2.27
C ALA A 101 4.23 7.76 -1.83
N SER A 102 3.21 8.62 -1.75
CA SER A 102 3.32 9.89 -1.02
C SER A 102 2.84 9.70 0.41
N VAL A 103 3.60 10.19 1.38
CA VAL A 103 3.37 9.93 2.81
C VAL A 103 3.40 11.23 3.61
N THR A 104 2.65 11.29 4.70
CA THR A 104 2.67 12.41 5.66
C THR A 104 2.57 11.84 7.06
N ILE A 105 3.53 12.17 7.92
CA ILE A 105 3.57 11.71 9.31
C ILE A 105 2.87 12.74 10.18
N HIS A 106 1.86 12.35 10.94
CA HIS A 106 1.04 13.27 11.75
C HIS A 106 1.48 13.36 13.21
N GLU A 107 2.08 12.30 13.73
CA GLU A 107 2.54 12.24 15.12
C GLU A 107 3.91 11.56 15.21
N VAL A 108 4.73 12.03 16.15
CA VAL A 108 6.01 11.42 16.48
C VAL A 108 5.75 10.07 17.15
N PRO A 109 6.30 8.97 16.63
CA PRO A 109 6.00 7.65 17.18
C PRO A 109 6.77 7.45 18.48
N SER A 110 6.27 6.60 19.38
CA SER A 110 6.99 6.27 20.63
C SER A 110 8.15 5.29 20.41
N VAL A 111 8.09 4.51 19.33
CA VAL A 111 9.12 3.58 18.88
C VAL A 111 9.14 3.58 17.35
N ALA A 112 10.25 3.15 16.74
CA ALA A 112 10.37 3.04 15.29
C ALA A 112 9.15 2.34 14.66
N SER A 113 8.39 3.06 13.84
CA SER A 113 7.10 2.63 13.31
C SER A 113 7.15 2.47 11.80
N PRO A 114 6.46 1.47 11.23
CA PRO A 114 6.50 1.16 9.80
C PRO A 114 5.78 2.22 8.98
N LEU A 115 6.31 2.51 7.80
CA LEU A 115 5.69 3.41 6.82
C LEU A 115 5.33 2.68 5.53
N LEU A 116 6.30 2.01 4.92
CA LEU A 116 6.13 1.31 3.65
C LEU A 116 7.16 0.19 3.52
N GLY A 117 6.79 -0.98 2.97
CA GLY A 117 7.79 -2.01 2.68
C GLY A 117 7.23 -3.35 2.22
N ALA A 118 8.14 -4.27 1.96
CA ALA A 118 7.90 -5.65 1.54
C ALA A 118 8.27 -6.61 2.67
N SER A 119 7.31 -7.41 3.13
CA SER A 119 7.49 -8.40 4.18
C SER A 119 7.68 -9.80 3.62
N LEU A 120 8.56 -10.58 4.23
CA LEU A 120 8.82 -12.00 3.94
C LEU A 120 7.97 -12.95 4.78
N ASP A 121 7.29 -12.45 5.82
CA ASP A 121 6.47 -13.25 6.72
C ASP A 121 5.06 -12.66 6.83
N SER A 122 4.14 -13.40 7.46
CA SER A 122 2.78 -12.89 7.62
C SER A 122 2.69 -11.72 8.61
N SER A 123 3.67 -11.58 9.52
CA SER A 123 3.66 -10.58 10.60
C SER A 123 4.15 -9.19 10.19
N GLY A 124 5.00 -9.08 9.16
CA GLY A 124 5.73 -7.84 8.89
C GLY A 124 7.07 -7.73 9.64
N GLY A 125 7.35 -8.65 10.57
CA GLY A 125 8.57 -8.69 11.37
C GLY A 125 9.82 -8.88 10.52
N LYS A 126 9.78 -9.87 9.61
CA LYS A 126 10.88 -10.15 8.67
C LYS A 126 10.65 -9.37 7.38
N LYS A 127 11.52 -8.40 7.10
CA LYS A 127 11.40 -7.51 5.95
C LYS A 127 12.43 -7.85 4.89
N LEU A 128 12.04 -7.74 3.62
CA LEU A 128 12.99 -7.76 2.51
C LEU A 128 13.57 -6.35 2.31
N LEU A 129 12.70 -5.36 2.18
CA LEU A 129 13.05 -3.96 2.01
C LEU A 129 11.94 -3.12 2.62
N GLY A 130 12.28 -2.05 3.33
CA GLY A 130 11.26 -1.18 3.88
C GLY A 130 11.79 0.14 4.41
N LEU A 131 10.86 0.97 4.84
CA LEU A 131 11.11 2.25 5.47
C LEU A 131 10.24 2.35 6.73
N SER A 132 10.90 2.70 7.83
CA SER A 132 10.30 3.09 9.09
C SER A 132 10.75 4.51 9.46
N TYR A 133 10.14 5.08 10.49
CA TYR A 133 10.48 6.40 11.04
C TYR A 133 10.47 6.34 12.57
N ASP A 134 11.29 7.15 13.23
CA ASP A 134 11.54 7.05 14.68
C ASP A 134 11.25 8.33 15.48
N GLU A 135 11.30 8.20 16.80
CA GLU A 135 11.03 9.29 17.75
C GLU A 135 12.00 10.48 17.64
N LYS A 136 13.17 10.27 17.00
CA LYS A 136 14.21 11.29 16.81
C LYS A 136 14.09 12.03 15.48
N HIS A 137 12.95 11.89 14.81
CA HIS A 137 12.70 12.49 13.51
C HIS A 137 13.66 12.01 12.41
N GLN A 138 14.12 10.75 12.48
CA GLN A 138 14.99 10.15 11.47
C GLN A 138 14.27 9.05 10.68
N TRP A 139 14.76 8.81 9.46
CA TRP A 139 14.34 7.69 8.63
C TRP A 139 15.11 6.43 9.01
N GLN A 140 14.42 5.31 9.08
CA GLN A 140 14.99 3.99 9.33
C GLN A 140 14.77 3.09 8.11
N PRO A 141 15.63 3.18 7.09
CA PRO A 141 15.57 2.26 5.96
C PRO A 141 16.04 0.86 6.40
N ILE A 142 15.31 -0.17 5.98
CA ILE A 142 15.52 -1.56 6.38
C ILE A 142 15.92 -2.35 5.14
N TYR A 143 17.13 -2.90 5.16
CA TYR A 143 17.69 -3.70 4.06
C TYR A 143 17.84 -5.15 4.51
N GLY A 144 16.84 -5.97 4.23
CA GLY A 144 16.81 -7.38 4.65
C GLY A 144 16.97 -7.53 6.16
N SER A 145 17.99 -8.29 6.57
CA SER A 145 18.37 -8.52 7.96
C SER A 145 19.54 -7.65 8.43
N THR A 146 20.00 -6.68 7.63
CA THR A 146 21.11 -5.79 8.01
C THR A 146 20.70 -4.89 9.18
N PRO A 147 21.59 -4.65 10.16
CA PRO A 147 21.32 -3.71 11.24
C PRO A 147 20.89 -2.33 10.72
N VAL A 148 19.76 -1.86 11.23
CA VAL A 148 19.14 -0.60 10.82
C VAL A 148 20.01 0.57 11.28
N THR A 149 20.36 1.47 10.36
CA THR A 149 21.08 2.71 10.66
C THR A 149 20.17 3.90 10.37
N PRO A 150 19.70 4.64 11.38
CA PRO A 150 18.90 5.84 11.18
C PRO A 150 19.64 6.88 10.32
N THR A 151 18.92 7.55 9.43
CA THR A 151 19.49 8.51 8.48
C THR A 151 18.51 9.61 8.10
N GLY A 152 19.03 10.74 7.63
CA GLY A 152 18.24 11.90 7.24
C GLY A 152 17.42 12.47 8.40
N SER A 153 16.46 13.32 8.03
CA SER A 153 15.50 13.92 8.94
C SER A 153 14.14 14.06 8.28
N TRP A 154 13.09 14.07 9.09
CA TRP A 154 11.73 14.36 8.64
C TRP A 154 11.00 15.32 9.59
N GLU A 155 9.91 15.91 9.11
CA GLU A 155 9.12 16.89 9.85
C GLU A 155 7.65 16.43 9.93
N THR A 156 7.02 16.65 11.08
CA THR A 156 5.60 16.33 11.28
C THR A 156 4.73 17.21 10.38
N GLY A 157 3.74 16.61 9.71
CA GLY A 157 2.82 17.29 8.80
C GLY A 157 3.37 17.57 7.40
N LYS A 158 4.67 17.31 7.15
CA LYS A 158 5.28 17.46 5.83
C LYS A 158 5.03 16.22 4.97
N ARG A 159 4.70 16.46 3.70
CA ARG A 159 4.52 15.39 2.70
C ARG A 159 5.86 15.02 2.10
N TYR A 160 6.13 13.72 2.03
CA TYR A 160 7.32 13.13 1.43
C TYR A 160 6.95 12.16 0.31
N HIS A 161 7.82 12.03 -0.68
CA HIS A 161 7.70 11.03 -1.74
C HIS A 161 8.66 9.87 -1.49
N VAL A 162 8.12 8.67 -1.26
CA VAL A 162 8.90 7.47 -0.94
C VAL A 162 8.96 6.54 -2.14
N VAL A 163 10.15 6.08 -2.49
CA VAL A 163 10.33 5.01 -3.48
C VAL A 163 11.20 3.90 -2.90
N LEU A 164 10.73 2.67 -3.00
CA LEU A 164 11.48 1.46 -2.68
C LEU A 164 11.73 0.70 -3.98
N THR A 165 12.99 0.48 -4.35
CA THR A 165 13.34 -0.35 -5.50
C THR A 165 14.08 -1.59 -5.06
N MET A 166 13.73 -2.75 -5.61
CA MET A 166 14.50 -3.97 -5.47
C MET A 166 14.77 -4.54 -6.86
N ALA A 167 16.03 -4.80 -7.18
CA ALA A 167 16.47 -5.51 -8.38
C ALA A 167 17.87 -6.05 -8.17
N ASN A 168 18.24 -7.11 -8.90
CA ASN A 168 19.56 -7.75 -8.77
C ASN A 168 19.94 -8.07 -7.32
N ARG A 169 18.94 -8.47 -6.50
CA ARG A 169 19.07 -8.74 -5.06
C ARG A 169 19.45 -7.54 -4.18
N ASN A 170 19.53 -6.34 -4.75
CA ASN A 170 19.83 -5.10 -4.04
C ASN A 170 18.58 -4.25 -3.84
N GLY A 171 18.47 -3.61 -2.68
CA GLY A 171 17.39 -2.71 -2.29
C GLY A 171 17.87 -1.27 -2.15
N SER A 172 17.07 -0.31 -2.61
CA SER A 172 17.33 1.12 -2.46
C SER A 172 16.07 1.85 -2.00
N VAL A 173 16.27 2.89 -1.19
CA VAL A 173 15.21 3.73 -0.65
C VAL A 173 15.46 5.18 -1.05
N TYR A 174 14.46 5.82 -1.62
CA TYR A 174 14.50 7.22 -2.01
C TYR A 174 13.45 8.02 -1.23
N ILE A 175 13.83 9.24 -0.85
CA ILE A 175 12.94 10.25 -0.27
C ILE A 175 13.05 11.50 -1.14
N ASP A 176 11.92 12.02 -1.62
CA ASP A 176 11.84 13.22 -2.47
C ASP A 176 12.71 13.15 -3.74
N GLY A 177 12.84 11.93 -4.28
CA GLY A 177 13.66 11.62 -5.45
C GLY A 177 15.14 11.41 -5.16
N GLU A 178 15.60 11.65 -3.93
CA GLU A 178 16.99 11.52 -3.51
C GLU A 178 17.25 10.20 -2.79
N LEU A 179 18.41 9.59 -3.04
CA LEU A 179 18.79 8.30 -2.46
C LEU A 179 19.17 8.46 -0.97
N LEU A 180 18.54 7.67 -0.08
CA LEU A 180 18.95 7.67 1.34
C LEU A 180 20.34 7.08 1.51
N LYS A 181 21.10 7.62 2.46
CA LYS A 181 22.45 7.12 2.81
C LYS A 181 22.37 5.63 3.18
N GLY A 182 23.25 4.84 2.58
CA GLY A 182 23.29 3.40 2.79
C GLY A 182 22.34 2.58 1.91
N SER A 183 21.66 3.20 0.94
CA SER A 183 20.92 2.46 -0.10
C SER A 183 21.83 1.66 -1.02
N GLY A 184 21.25 0.75 -1.80
CA GLY A 184 21.97 -0.12 -2.73
C GLY A 184 22.54 -1.37 -2.07
N GLN A 185 22.06 -1.72 -0.88
CA GLN A 185 22.51 -2.90 -0.13
C GLN A 185 21.85 -4.18 -0.65
N THR A 186 22.57 -5.30 -0.51
CA THR A 186 22.04 -6.63 -0.77
C THR A 186 20.97 -6.98 0.28
N VAL A 187 19.74 -7.19 -0.19
CA VAL A 187 18.58 -7.56 0.63
C VAL A 187 18.24 -9.05 0.56
N VAL A 188 18.75 -9.75 -0.45
CA VAL A 188 18.66 -11.20 -0.59
C VAL A 188 20.08 -11.79 -0.53
N PRO A 189 20.57 -12.22 0.66
CA PRO A 189 21.96 -12.66 0.84
C PRO A 189 22.25 -14.03 0.21
N ASP A 190 21.25 -14.91 0.13
CA ASP A 190 21.40 -16.27 -0.38
C ASP A 190 20.95 -16.37 -1.84
N GLU A 191 21.33 -17.45 -2.54
CA GLU A 191 20.84 -17.74 -3.89
C GLU A 191 19.33 -18.00 -3.97
N ARG A 192 18.69 -18.28 -2.82
CA ARG A 192 17.25 -18.52 -2.72
C ARG A 192 16.45 -17.34 -3.27
N THR A 193 15.36 -17.65 -3.97
CA THR A 193 14.40 -16.65 -4.38
C THR A 193 13.59 -16.24 -3.14
N PRO A 194 13.46 -14.94 -2.84
CA PRO A 194 12.61 -14.51 -1.73
C PRO A 194 11.15 -14.90 -2.01
N ASP A 195 10.37 -15.05 -0.94
CA ASP A 195 8.92 -15.24 -1.03
C ASP A 195 8.23 -14.13 -0.24
N ILE A 196 7.94 -13.03 -0.93
CA ILE A 196 7.29 -11.87 -0.31
C ILE A 196 5.85 -12.25 0.05
N SER A 197 5.48 -12.04 1.30
CA SER A 197 4.14 -12.28 1.80
C SER A 197 3.16 -11.21 1.31
N HIS A 198 3.53 -9.94 1.53
CA HIS A 198 2.71 -8.77 1.23
C HIS A 198 3.58 -7.50 1.25
N PHE A 199 3.06 -6.42 0.66
CA PHE A 199 3.51 -5.07 0.97
C PHE A 199 2.68 -4.50 2.11
N TYR A 200 3.33 -3.85 3.07
CA TYR A 200 2.66 -3.12 4.14
C TYR A 200 2.73 -1.62 3.85
N VAL A 201 1.63 -0.91 4.08
CA VAL A 201 1.46 0.50 3.75
C VAL A 201 0.83 1.23 4.93
N GLY A 202 1.47 2.29 5.41
CA GLY A 202 0.99 3.15 6.49
C GLY A 202 0.93 2.50 7.88
N GLY A 203 1.41 1.26 8.00
CA GLY A 203 1.28 0.43 9.20
C GLY A 203 1.41 -1.05 8.83
N TYR A 204 1.56 -1.93 9.82
CA TYR A 204 1.60 -3.38 9.54
C TYR A 204 0.22 -3.98 9.25
N GLY A 205 -0.89 -3.26 9.53
CA GLY A 205 -2.23 -3.82 9.37
C GLY A 205 -2.53 -5.01 10.29
N ARG A 206 -1.79 -5.12 11.41
CA ARG A 206 -1.91 -6.23 12.36
C ARG A 206 -1.86 -5.77 13.81
N SER A 207 -2.77 -6.30 14.62
CA SER A 207 -2.92 -5.95 16.03
C SER A 207 -1.92 -6.63 16.97
N ASP A 208 -1.19 -7.64 16.50
CA ASP A 208 -0.14 -8.33 17.27
C ASP A 208 1.16 -7.54 17.33
N MET A 209 1.33 -6.54 16.45
CA MET A 209 2.46 -5.62 16.46
C MET A 209 2.13 -4.36 17.27
N PRO A 210 2.93 -3.99 18.29
CA PRO A 210 2.62 -2.88 19.19
C PRO A 210 2.86 -1.48 18.57
N THR A 211 3.17 -1.41 17.27
CA THR A 211 3.49 -0.16 16.59
C THR A 211 2.23 0.61 16.21
N MET A 212 2.25 1.92 16.45
CA MET A 212 1.18 2.84 16.10
C MET A 212 1.69 3.82 15.04
N SER A 213 1.26 3.61 13.80
CA SER A 213 1.60 4.52 12.69
C SER A 213 0.47 5.52 12.49
N HIS A 214 0.75 6.80 12.75
CA HIS A 214 -0.17 7.92 12.57
C HIS A 214 0.21 8.67 11.28
N VAL A 215 -0.22 8.15 10.14
CA VAL A 215 0.27 8.59 8.83
C VAL A 215 -0.83 8.65 7.79
N THR A 216 -0.73 9.58 6.85
CA THR A 216 -1.49 9.56 5.61
C THR A 216 -0.62 9.02 4.50
N VAL A 217 -1.18 8.09 3.71
CA VAL A 217 -0.53 7.58 2.50
C VAL A 217 -1.47 7.80 1.32
N THR A 218 -0.94 8.35 0.25
CA THR A 218 -1.66 8.62 -1.00
C THR A 218 -0.88 8.11 -2.20
N ASN A 219 -1.60 7.72 -3.25
CA ASN A 219 -1.05 7.30 -4.54
C ASN A 219 0.05 6.23 -4.44
N VAL A 220 -0.34 5.00 -4.09
CA VAL A 220 0.60 3.86 -4.02
C VAL A 220 0.71 3.17 -5.38
N LEU A 221 1.89 3.21 -6.01
CA LEU A 221 2.14 2.59 -7.31
C LEU A 221 3.06 1.37 -7.16
N LEU A 222 2.77 0.29 -7.88
CA LEU A 222 3.60 -0.91 -7.93
C LEU A 222 4.05 -1.20 -9.37
N TYR A 223 5.35 -1.20 -9.59
CA TYR A 223 5.97 -1.57 -10.86
C TYR A 223 6.67 -2.93 -10.76
N ASN A 224 6.70 -3.68 -11.86
CA ASN A 224 7.37 -4.99 -11.98
C ASN A 224 8.86 -4.93 -12.34
N ARG A 225 9.48 -3.77 -12.16
CA ARG A 225 10.89 -3.51 -12.50
C ARG A 225 11.44 -2.41 -11.60
N GLN A 226 12.76 -2.28 -11.60
CA GLN A 226 13.41 -1.09 -11.05
C GLN A 226 13.21 0.09 -12.02
N LEU A 227 12.66 1.20 -11.51
CA LEU A 227 12.61 2.45 -12.24
C LEU A 227 13.98 3.11 -12.27
N ASP A 228 14.30 3.80 -13.36
CA ASP A 228 15.54 4.58 -13.44
C ASP A 228 15.41 5.92 -12.68
N ALA A 229 16.53 6.63 -12.50
CA ALA A 229 16.56 7.88 -11.77
C ALA A 229 15.67 8.97 -12.39
N LYS A 230 15.55 9.00 -13.72
CA LYS A 230 14.71 9.99 -14.43
C LYS A 230 13.24 9.69 -14.22
N GLU A 231 12.84 8.43 -14.24
CA GLU A 231 11.48 7.99 -13.93
C GLU A 231 11.09 8.28 -12.49
N ILE A 232 11.98 8.00 -11.52
CA ILE A 232 11.77 8.33 -10.10
C ILE A 232 11.61 9.84 -9.91
N ARG A 233 12.47 10.65 -10.53
CA ARG A 233 12.39 12.11 -10.49
C ARG A 233 11.08 12.63 -11.09
N THR A 234 10.65 12.03 -12.20
CA THR A 234 9.39 12.38 -12.86
C THR A 234 8.19 12.11 -11.95
N LEU A 235 8.16 10.95 -11.27
CA LEU A 235 7.10 10.61 -10.31
C LEU A 235 7.07 11.59 -9.13
N PHE A 236 8.23 11.93 -8.57
CA PHE A 236 8.33 12.93 -7.51
C PHE A 236 7.74 14.28 -7.93
N LEU A 237 8.14 14.80 -9.09
CA LEU A 237 7.64 16.09 -9.59
C LEU A 237 6.15 16.06 -9.98
N SER A 238 5.58 14.89 -10.26
CA SER A 238 4.19 14.72 -10.71
C SER A 238 3.25 14.12 -9.64
N GLN A 239 3.71 14.02 -8.39
CA GLN A 239 2.95 13.37 -7.30
C GLN A 239 1.54 13.95 -7.08
N ASP A 240 1.34 15.24 -7.36
CA ASP A 240 0.06 15.94 -7.21
C ASP A 240 -0.87 15.78 -8.44
N LEU A 241 -0.35 15.24 -9.56
CA LEU A 241 -1.06 15.11 -10.84
C LEU A 241 -1.61 13.70 -11.09
N ILE A 242 -1.07 12.69 -10.41
CA ILE A 242 -1.38 11.27 -10.67
C ILE A 242 -2.66 10.78 -9.99
N GLY A 243 -3.25 11.58 -9.08
CA GLY A 243 -4.44 11.21 -8.31
C GLY A 243 -5.66 10.86 -9.17
N THR A 244 -6.55 10.03 -8.62
CA THR A 244 -7.78 9.60 -9.29
C THR A 244 -9.04 10.37 -8.87
N GLU A 245 -8.94 11.27 -7.88
CA GLU A 245 -10.08 11.97 -7.26
C GLU A 245 -10.96 12.81 -8.20
N GLY A 246 -10.49 13.20 -9.38
CA GLY A 246 -11.32 13.91 -10.39
C GLY A 246 -11.89 13.01 -11.50
N ASN A 247 -11.52 11.73 -11.57
CA ASN A 247 -11.73 10.86 -12.74
C ASN A 247 -12.64 9.65 -12.47
N LEU A 248 -13.35 9.65 -11.34
CA LEU A 248 -14.25 8.59 -10.93
C LEU A 248 -15.47 8.55 -11.86
N ASP A 249 -15.57 7.49 -12.67
CA ASP A 249 -16.88 7.07 -13.19
C ASP A 249 -17.69 6.60 -11.98
N SER A 250 -18.77 7.31 -11.70
CA SER A 250 -19.70 7.14 -10.58
C SER A 250 -20.47 5.81 -10.62
N SER A 251 -19.78 4.68 -10.50
CA SER A 251 -20.39 3.34 -10.67
C SER A 251 -19.94 2.26 -9.68
N ASP A 252 -19.29 2.63 -8.58
CA ASP A 252 -18.96 1.67 -7.52
C ASP A 252 -19.81 1.94 -6.27
N ASP A 253 -20.79 1.07 -6.11
CA ASP A 253 -21.87 1.08 -5.11
C ASP A 253 -21.43 1.37 -3.66
N ASP A 254 -22.13 2.34 -3.08
CA ASP A 254 -22.33 2.47 -1.64
C ASP A 254 -23.11 1.24 -1.15
N ASP A 255 -22.46 0.36 -0.39
CA ASP A 255 -23.16 -0.56 0.51
C ASP A 255 -23.59 0.23 1.75
N GLY A 256 -24.60 1.08 1.56
CA GLY A 256 -25.30 1.81 2.60
C GLY A 256 -26.31 0.91 3.29
N GLY A 257 -25.89 0.22 4.36
CA GLY A 257 -26.80 -0.38 5.33
C GLY A 257 -27.52 0.72 6.15
N PRO A 258 -28.85 0.67 6.34
CA PRO A 258 -29.60 1.77 6.94
C PRO A 258 -29.61 1.65 8.48
N ASN A 259 -29.19 2.71 9.16
CA ASN A 259 -29.55 3.02 10.56
C ASN A 259 -29.05 4.45 10.82
N SER A 260 -29.83 5.43 11.23
CA SER A 260 -30.97 5.36 12.14
C SER A 260 -31.89 6.56 11.90
N THR A 261 -33.19 6.30 11.89
CA THR A 261 -34.26 7.29 11.84
C THR A 261 -34.19 8.23 13.05
N SER A 262 -34.10 9.52 12.77
CA SER A 262 -34.42 10.60 13.71
C SER A 262 -35.90 10.53 14.07
N SER A 263 -36.23 10.33 15.34
CA SER A 263 -37.57 10.58 15.88
C SER A 263 -37.45 11.27 17.24
N THR A 264 -37.86 12.54 17.25
CA THR A 264 -38.11 13.35 18.45
C THR A 264 -39.56 13.15 18.93
N PRO A 265 -39.85 13.44 20.22
CA PRO A 265 -40.48 12.46 21.12
C PRO A 265 -41.98 12.71 21.40
N PHE A 266 -42.67 11.67 21.85
CA PHE A 266 -43.95 11.75 22.55
C PHE A 266 -43.85 11.14 23.96
N GLU A 267 -44.61 11.76 24.85
CA GLU A 267 -44.54 11.82 26.30
C GLU A 267 -45.38 10.72 27.00
N SER A 268 -45.13 10.52 28.31
CA SER A 268 -45.83 9.65 29.30
C SER A 268 -45.45 8.16 29.30
N GLY A 269 -45.18 7.47 30.41
CA GLY A 269 -45.13 7.78 31.84
C GLY A 269 -44.89 6.45 32.60
N ASP A 270 -44.26 6.54 33.78
CA ASP A 270 -44.15 5.53 34.86
C ASP A 270 -43.39 4.20 34.58
N LYS A 271 -42.60 3.56 35.46
CA LYS A 271 -42.01 3.83 36.79
C LYS A 271 -41.14 2.59 37.11
N SER A 272 -40.06 2.77 37.88
CA SER A 272 -39.35 1.75 38.71
C SER A 272 -37.99 1.22 38.22
N THR A 273 -36.94 1.87 38.73
CA THR A 273 -35.56 1.44 39.05
C THR A 273 -35.53 0.38 40.18
N PRO A 274 -34.38 -0.13 40.71
CA PRO A 274 -32.95 -0.01 40.31
C PRO A 274 -32.10 -1.31 40.47
N SER A 275 -30.78 -1.15 40.28
CA SER A 275 -29.65 -1.73 41.05
C SER A 275 -28.77 -2.85 40.44
N MET A 276 -27.53 -2.43 40.11
CA MET A 276 -26.27 -3.21 39.98
C MET A 276 -25.84 -3.77 41.36
N PRO A 277 -24.88 -4.74 41.53
CA PRO A 277 -23.52 -4.61 40.95
C PRO A 277 -22.59 -5.88 40.85
N PHE A 278 -21.35 -5.61 40.40
CA PHE A 278 -20.03 -6.23 40.73
C PHE A 278 -19.70 -7.71 40.41
N ALA A 279 -18.47 -7.87 39.87
CA ALA A 279 -17.40 -8.80 40.27
C ALA A 279 -16.83 -9.68 39.14
N GLY A 280 -15.50 -9.75 39.12
CA GLY A 280 -14.67 -10.33 38.06
C GLY A 280 -14.68 -11.86 37.95
N GLY A 281 -14.14 -12.33 36.83
CA GLY A 281 -13.95 -13.75 36.55
C GLY A 281 -12.98 -13.92 35.39
N VAL A 282 -11.96 -14.74 35.61
CA VAL A 282 -10.72 -14.85 34.85
C VAL A 282 -10.67 -16.22 34.14
N TYR A 283 -10.04 -16.26 32.96
CA TYR A 283 -9.57 -17.42 32.16
C TYR A 283 -10.57 -18.52 31.74
N ARG A 284 -10.70 -18.74 30.42
CA ARG A 284 -10.17 -19.96 29.75
C ARG A 284 -10.47 -19.97 28.25
N ASN A 285 -9.41 -20.18 27.46
CA ASN A 285 -9.50 -20.60 26.06
C ASN A 285 -10.16 -21.97 25.95
N PHE A 286 -11.09 -22.11 25.02
CA PHE A 286 -11.55 -23.39 24.46
C PHE A 286 -11.38 -23.31 22.95
N PHE A 287 -10.44 -24.07 22.41
CA PHE A 287 -10.40 -24.42 20.99
C PHE A 287 -11.25 -25.67 20.79
N ALA A 288 -12.31 -25.56 19.98
CA ALA A 288 -13.04 -26.70 19.46
C ALA A 288 -12.75 -26.80 17.96
N PHE A 289 -12.10 -27.89 17.57
CA PHE A 289 -12.07 -28.35 16.18
C PHE A 289 -13.43 -28.99 15.87
N VAL A 290 -14.07 -28.56 14.79
CA VAL A 290 -15.15 -29.31 14.14
C VAL A 290 -14.75 -29.49 12.69
N ASP A 291 -14.40 -30.74 12.37
CA ASP A 291 -14.28 -31.26 11.02
C ASP A 291 -15.67 -31.71 10.55
N GLY A 292 -16.06 -31.41 9.31
CA GLY A 292 -17.24 -32.02 8.71
C GLY A 292 -17.99 -31.17 7.68
N GLY A 293 -17.81 -31.53 6.40
CA GLY A 293 -18.96 -31.77 5.54
C GLY A 293 -19.35 -30.72 4.51
N ALA A 294 -19.04 -31.08 3.25
CA ALA A 294 -19.95 -31.07 2.09
C ALA A 294 -20.33 -29.76 1.37
N PHE A 295 -19.84 -29.69 0.13
CA PHE A 295 -20.52 -29.33 -1.13
C PHE A 295 -21.56 -28.19 -1.16
N SER A 296 -21.25 -27.15 -1.95
CA SER A 296 -22.24 -26.53 -2.84
C SER A 296 -21.55 -25.93 -4.06
N ALA A 297 -21.98 -26.37 -5.25
CA ALA A 297 -21.65 -25.78 -6.54
C ALA A 297 -22.54 -24.54 -6.81
N PHE A 298 -21.94 -23.44 -7.24
CA PHE A 298 -22.57 -22.31 -7.95
C PHE A 298 -21.58 -21.94 -9.06
N SER A 299 -21.82 -22.29 -10.33
CA SER A 299 -22.72 -21.66 -11.30
C SER A 299 -22.46 -20.16 -11.50
N GLY A 300 -21.83 -19.85 -12.64
CA GLY A 300 -22.13 -18.66 -13.44
C GLY A 300 -21.30 -17.41 -13.18
N GLY A 301 -20.55 -16.97 -14.19
CA GLY A 301 -20.34 -15.53 -14.42
C GLY A 301 -18.90 -15.08 -14.67
N ARG A 302 -18.53 -15.04 -15.96
CA ARG A 302 -17.60 -14.06 -16.57
C ARG A 302 -16.17 -14.00 -16.01
N VAL A 303 -15.35 -14.98 -16.39
CA VAL A 303 -13.88 -14.89 -16.38
C VAL A 303 -13.39 -14.71 -17.82
N PHE A 304 -13.51 -13.50 -18.36
CA PHE A 304 -12.83 -13.09 -19.60
C PHE A 304 -12.61 -11.59 -19.48
N LEU A 305 -11.36 -11.15 -19.22
CA LEU A 305 -10.81 -9.83 -19.60
C LEU A 305 -9.37 -9.56 -19.12
N CYS A 306 -8.77 -10.38 -18.25
CA CYS A 306 -7.36 -10.19 -17.79
C CYS A 306 -6.29 -10.99 -18.58
N ALA A 307 -6.64 -11.57 -19.74
CA ALA A 307 -5.75 -12.45 -20.50
C ALA A 307 -4.99 -11.77 -21.66
N TRP A 308 -5.16 -10.46 -21.89
CA TRP A 308 -4.56 -9.79 -23.05
C TRP A 308 -3.11 -9.30 -22.85
N ALA A 309 -2.58 -9.27 -21.62
CA ALA A 309 -1.18 -8.87 -21.38
C ALA A 309 -0.19 -10.04 -21.47
N LEU A 310 -0.63 -11.28 -21.24
CA LEU A 310 0.24 -12.46 -21.23
C LEU A 310 0.39 -13.10 -22.62
N LEU A 311 -0.59 -12.92 -23.52
CA LEU A 311 -0.51 -13.49 -24.87
C LEU A 311 0.47 -12.76 -25.79
N LEU A 312 0.70 -11.46 -25.57
CA LEU A 312 1.63 -10.67 -26.39
C LEU A 312 3.10 -10.99 -26.05
N HIS A 313 3.41 -11.39 -24.82
CA HIS A 313 4.74 -11.86 -24.46
C HIS A 313 5.04 -13.29 -24.92
N LEU A 314 4.02 -14.14 -25.07
CA LEU A 314 4.22 -15.49 -25.62
C LEU A 314 4.41 -15.47 -27.14
N LEU A 315 3.78 -14.53 -27.85
CA LEU A 315 3.96 -14.35 -29.31
C LEU A 315 5.28 -13.66 -29.69
N LEU A 316 5.85 -12.81 -28.82
CA LEU A 316 7.16 -12.18 -29.07
C LEU A 316 8.35 -13.11 -28.79
N MET A 317 8.18 -14.14 -27.96
CA MET A 317 9.23 -15.15 -27.70
C MET A 317 9.30 -16.25 -28.75
N ILE A 318 8.25 -16.44 -29.56
CA ILE A 318 8.24 -17.41 -30.67
C ILE A 318 8.82 -16.79 -31.96
N ALA A 319 8.93 -15.46 -32.04
CA ALA A 319 9.50 -14.77 -33.20
C ALA A 319 11.02 -14.56 -33.14
N PHE A 320 11.69 -15.02 -32.08
CA PHE A 320 13.14 -14.83 -31.84
C PHE A 320 13.91 -16.14 -31.55
N VAL A 321 13.40 -17.28 -32.02
CA VAL A 321 14.11 -18.57 -32.13
C VAL A 321 14.02 -19.04 -33.57
#